data_AF-A0A7W0WWP6-F1
#
_entry.id   AF-A0A7W0WWP6-F1
#
_cell.length_a   1.000
_cell.length_b   1.000
_cell.length_c   1.000
_cell.angle_alpha   90.00
_cell.angle_beta   90.00
_cell.angle_gamma   90.00
#
_symmetry.space_group_name_H-M   'P 1'
#
loop_
_entity.id
_entity.type
_entity.pdbx_description
1 polymer ?
#
loop_
_entity_poly.entity_id
_entity_poly.type
_entity_poly.pdbx_seq_one_letter_code
_entity_poly.pdbx_strand_id
1 'polypeptide(L)'
;MRRLFELYDFWKATTGENLAAKTNHTRTSMLAFMHQILPTLDRVAPTGDQSRDSTASFFDYHRDYLLELITLFPNDNLAKRAKTLLSSSTVASMSSSFMVAYDFMHDRPTMTGMPLSGLNTVYHAKGIGQVYARSGWDTTATWVNLTAGPYTESHAHQDQGSLMIYKSGWLAHDANIHSKSGLAQDTTAHSLVRIDSGGAPIKQVARTVSKVAALERGAGYVYVSTDVTPAYNGNAAIQKVQRDMVYLEPNAVIVFDRVQTSTAVTQTWQLVSPVSPTISGNTATFTNGAHSLKVTRLAPSSAKTSTHSFTQAADFSGGYRLDARMTGGDQRYLHVMSVDGGVTSQTAAGTNGVTVNLSNGRQVTVTFNRDTVGGTIKIDGVTKTLLTTVQAIP
;
A
#
# COMPACT_ATOMS: atom_id res chain seq x y z
N MET A 1 15.97 -9.81 4.96
CA MET A 1 17.32 -10.09 4.41
C MET A 1 18.32 -9.01 4.85
N ARG A 2 18.61 -8.88 6.15
CA ARG A 2 19.53 -7.84 6.64
C ARG A 2 20.95 -8.00 6.06
N ARG A 3 21.50 -9.21 6.14
CA ARG A 3 22.92 -9.48 5.84
C ARG A 3 23.29 -9.58 4.35
N LEU A 4 22.36 -9.36 3.43
CA LEU A 4 22.66 -9.50 1.99
C LEU A 4 23.62 -8.41 1.53
N PHE A 5 23.40 -7.17 1.97
CA PHE A 5 24.21 -6.04 1.52
C PHE A 5 25.49 -5.88 2.35
N GLU A 6 25.49 -6.26 3.63
CA GLU A 6 26.70 -6.56 4.41
C GLU A 6 27.64 -7.49 3.62
N LEU A 7 27.12 -8.59 3.06
CA LEU A 7 27.93 -9.53 2.28
C LEU A 7 28.48 -8.89 1.01
N TYR A 8 27.74 -8.00 0.35
CA TYR A 8 28.21 -7.30 -0.85
C TYR A 8 29.33 -6.32 -0.52
N ASP A 9 29.21 -5.61 0.61
CA ASP A 9 30.24 -4.68 1.08
C ASP A 9 31.51 -5.43 1.47
N PHE A 10 31.39 -6.50 2.26
CA PHE A 10 32.50 -7.36 2.63
C PHE A 10 33.19 -8.00 1.43
N TRP A 11 32.42 -8.52 0.45
CA TRP A 11 32.96 -9.08 -0.78
C TRP A 11 33.77 -8.04 -1.56
N LYS A 12 33.22 -6.82 -1.71
CA LYS A 12 33.92 -5.74 -2.39
C LYS A 12 35.20 -5.33 -1.65
N ALA A 13 35.17 -5.25 -0.33
CA ALA A 13 36.32 -4.89 0.49
C ALA A 13 37.46 -5.93 0.42
N THR A 14 37.12 -7.21 0.32
CA THR A 14 38.09 -8.31 0.35
C THR A 14 38.58 -8.76 -1.03
N THR A 15 37.76 -8.60 -2.07
CA THR A 15 38.07 -9.09 -3.43
C THR A 15 38.27 -7.97 -4.45
N GLY A 16 37.81 -6.74 -4.16
CA GLY A 16 37.74 -5.64 -5.11
C GLY A 16 36.56 -5.70 -6.09
N GLU A 17 35.81 -6.82 -6.16
CA GLU A 17 34.67 -6.94 -7.06
C GLU A 17 33.42 -6.27 -6.48
N ASN A 18 32.81 -5.36 -7.26
CA ASN A 18 31.59 -4.68 -6.84
C ASN A 18 30.32 -5.44 -7.29
N LEU A 19 29.85 -6.38 -6.47
CA LEU A 19 28.60 -7.12 -6.72
C LEU A 19 27.35 -6.22 -6.75
N ALA A 20 27.33 -5.16 -5.94
CA ALA A 20 26.20 -4.23 -5.88
C ALA A 20 25.92 -3.53 -7.22
N ALA A 21 26.94 -3.35 -8.06
CA ALA A 21 26.81 -2.72 -9.37
C ALA A 21 26.56 -3.69 -10.53
N LYS A 22 26.54 -5.01 -10.29
CA LYS A 22 26.33 -6.02 -11.35
C LYS A 22 24.90 -6.03 -11.89
N THR A 23 23.94 -5.63 -11.07
CA THR A 23 22.53 -5.51 -11.44
C THR A 23 21.93 -4.27 -10.79
N ASN A 24 20.76 -3.84 -11.25
CA ASN A 24 20.04 -2.74 -10.62
C ASN A 24 19.43 -3.09 -9.25
N HIS A 25 19.44 -4.38 -8.84
CA HIS A 25 18.75 -4.86 -7.64
C HIS A 25 19.07 -4.02 -6.40
N THR A 26 20.35 -3.90 -6.04
CA THR A 26 20.77 -3.18 -4.81
C THR A 26 20.31 -1.72 -4.82
N ARG A 27 20.48 -1.02 -5.94
CA ARG A 27 20.02 0.38 -6.07
C ARG A 27 18.49 0.48 -5.98
N THR A 28 17.75 -0.45 -6.61
CA THR A 28 16.29 -0.50 -6.54
C THR A 28 15.76 -0.91 -5.17
N SER A 29 16.51 -1.68 -4.39
CA SER A 29 16.19 -2.00 -3.00
C SER A 29 16.24 -0.77 -2.10
N MET A 30 17.25 0.10 -2.29
CA MET A 30 17.31 1.40 -1.61
C MET A 30 16.10 2.26 -1.93
N LEU A 31 15.78 2.40 -3.22
CA LEU A 31 14.61 3.19 -3.64
C LEU A 31 13.30 2.60 -3.11
N ALA A 32 13.11 1.28 -3.21
CA ALA A 32 11.92 0.59 -2.71
C ALA A 32 11.70 0.85 -1.22
N PHE A 33 12.76 0.72 -0.42
CA PHE A 33 12.68 0.89 1.01
C PHE A 33 12.39 2.35 1.41
N MET A 34 13.00 3.33 0.73
CA MET A 34 12.66 4.75 0.93
C MET A 34 11.17 5.03 0.68
N HIS A 35 10.54 4.35 -0.29
CA HIS A 35 9.11 4.48 -0.57
C HIS A 35 8.21 3.70 0.42
N GLN A 36 8.74 2.68 1.09
CA GLN A 36 8.07 1.91 2.13
C GLN A 36 7.99 2.67 3.47
N ILE A 37 8.95 3.56 3.74
CA ILE A 37 8.97 4.39 4.95
C ILE A 37 7.81 5.39 4.91
N LEU A 38 7.06 5.47 6.01
CA LEU A 38 5.89 6.34 6.13
C LEU A 38 6.30 7.82 6.22
N PRO A 39 5.43 8.76 5.81
CA PRO A 39 5.73 10.21 5.80
C PRO A 39 6.36 10.77 7.07
N THR A 40 5.91 10.33 8.25
CA THR A 40 6.41 10.73 9.57
C THR A 40 7.81 10.25 9.90
N LEU A 41 8.39 9.38 9.06
CA LEU A 41 9.73 8.80 9.22
C LEU A 41 9.93 8.04 10.54
N ASP A 42 8.84 7.54 11.11
CA ASP A 42 8.81 6.80 12.38
C ASP A 42 8.42 5.33 12.22
N ARG A 43 8.00 4.92 11.02
CA ARG A 43 7.43 3.60 10.70
C ARG A 43 7.71 3.19 9.26
N VAL A 44 7.51 1.90 8.99
CA VAL A 44 7.50 1.32 7.64
C VAL A 44 6.13 0.72 7.34
N ALA A 45 5.81 0.52 6.06
CA ALA A 45 4.63 -0.25 5.67
C ALA A 45 4.72 -1.69 6.25
N PRO A 46 3.69 -2.16 6.98
CA PRO A 46 3.71 -3.43 7.72
C PRO A 46 3.41 -4.63 6.80
N THR A 47 4.14 -4.77 5.70
CA THR A 47 3.95 -5.86 4.74
C THR A 47 4.58 -7.15 5.25
N GLY A 48 3.81 -8.23 5.29
CA GLY A 48 4.29 -9.52 5.79
C GLY A 48 4.47 -9.55 7.30
N ASP A 49 5.13 -10.59 7.79
CA ASP A 49 5.31 -10.82 9.23
C ASP A 49 6.11 -9.70 9.92
N GLN A 50 5.65 -9.32 11.11
CA GLN A 50 6.20 -8.29 11.99
C GLN A 50 6.51 -8.89 13.37
N SER A 51 7.12 -10.08 13.39
CA SER A 51 7.24 -10.94 14.58
C SER A 51 8.01 -10.35 15.77
N ARG A 52 8.88 -9.37 15.52
CA ARG A 52 9.64 -8.67 16.56
C ARG A 52 8.86 -7.50 17.17
N ASP A 53 8.22 -6.74 16.31
CA ASP A 53 7.45 -5.55 16.65
C ASP A 53 6.31 -5.43 15.66
N SER A 54 5.11 -5.83 16.09
CA SER A 54 3.94 -5.79 15.23
C SER A 54 3.60 -4.37 14.78
N THR A 55 3.98 -3.33 15.54
CA THR A 55 3.64 -1.94 15.23
C THR A 55 4.34 -1.39 13.98
N ALA A 56 5.32 -2.14 13.44
CA ALA A 56 6.17 -1.75 12.32
C ALA A 56 6.88 -0.40 12.54
N SER A 57 7.34 -0.17 13.77
CA SER A 57 8.11 1.04 14.10
C SER A 57 9.45 1.04 13.37
N PHE A 58 9.91 2.22 12.97
CA PHE A 58 11.23 2.40 12.42
C PHE A 58 12.25 2.10 13.52
N PHE A 59 13.24 1.28 13.20
CA PHE A 59 14.13 0.66 14.19
C PHE A 59 15.54 0.60 13.62
N ASP A 60 16.54 0.34 14.46
CA ASP A 60 17.95 0.24 14.10
C ASP A 60 18.22 -0.65 12.87
N TYR A 61 17.49 -1.76 12.69
CA TYR A 61 17.62 -2.63 11.51
C TYR A 61 17.28 -1.92 10.19
N HIS A 62 16.28 -1.05 10.22
CA HIS A 62 15.84 -0.26 9.08
C HIS A 62 16.88 0.81 8.73
N ARG A 63 17.47 1.43 9.76
CA ARG A 63 18.61 2.34 9.59
C ARG A 63 19.81 1.64 8.98
N ASP A 64 20.21 0.51 9.56
CA ASP A 64 21.38 -0.27 9.14
C ASP A 64 21.30 -0.65 7.67
N TYR A 65 20.14 -1.17 7.27
CA TYR A 65 19.81 -1.50 5.89
C TYR A 65 20.06 -0.33 4.92
N LEU A 66 19.63 0.88 5.27
CA LEU A 66 19.88 2.06 4.42
C LEU A 66 21.35 2.52 4.47
N LEU A 67 22.02 2.44 5.62
CA LEU A 67 23.44 2.81 5.74
C LEU A 67 24.33 1.91 4.87
N GLU A 68 24.08 0.60 4.85
CA GLU A 68 24.77 -0.35 3.96
C GLU A 68 24.56 0.02 2.49
N LEU A 69 23.31 0.28 2.10
CA LEU A 69 22.97 0.64 0.73
C LEU A 69 23.60 1.98 0.29
N ILE A 70 23.62 2.97 1.19
CA ILE A 70 24.35 4.23 1.00
C ILE A 70 25.85 3.94 0.82
N THR A 71 26.39 3.01 1.60
CA THR A 71 27.81 2.66 1.57
C THR A 71 28.24 1.98 0.27
N LEU A 72 27.37 1.17 -0.31
CA LEU A 72 27.60 0.54 -1.62
C LEU A 72 27.54 1.54 -2.78
N PHE A 73 26.85 2.67 -2.62
CA PHE A 73 26.65 3.70 -3.66
C PHE A 73 26.97 5.13 -3.17
N PRO A 74 28.18 5.41 -2.66
CA PRO A 74 28.46 6.66 -1.93
C PRO A 74 28.38 7.93 -2.79
N ASN A 75 28.47 7.79 -4.12
CA ASN A 75 28.40 8.90 -5.08
C ASN A 75 27.02 9.06 -5.74
N ASP A 76 26.08 8.14 -5.50
CA ASP A 76 24.74 8.19 -6.11
C ASP A 76 23.89 9.28 -5.44
N ASN A 77 23.15 10.04 -6.25
CA ASN A 77 22.23 11.04 -5.72
C ASN A 77 21.13 10.40 -4.86
N LEU A 78 20.74 9.14 -5.14
CA LEU A 78 19.80 8.40 -4.30
C LEU A 78 20.37 8.15 -2.90
N ALA A 79 21.66 7.82 -2.77
CA ALA A 79 22.31 7.62 -1.48
C ALA A 79 22.34 8.92 -0.66
N LYS A 80 22.60 10.07 -1.31
CA LYS A 80 22.52 11.38 -0.64
C LYS A 80 21.11 11.72 -0.15
N ARG A 81 20.07 11.32 -0.90
CA ARG A 81 18.68 11.49 -0.45
C ARG A 81 18.32 10.51 0.68
N ALA A 82 18.80 9.26 0.61
CA ALA A 82 18.66 8.28 1.70
C ALA A 82 19.34 8.77 2.99
N LYS A 83 20.51 9.43 2.89
CA LYS A 83 21.17 10.07 4.03
C LYS A 83 20.30 11.16 4.65
N THR A 84 19.68 12.02 3.84
CA THR A 84 18.72 13.02 4.33
C THR A 84 17.54 12.35 5.04
N LEU A 85 16.94 11.31 4.44
CA LEU A 85 15.84 10.56 5.05
C LEU A 85 16.22 10.01 6.43
N LEU A 86 17.37 9.33 6.54
CA LEU A 86 17.86 8.77 7.81
C LEU A 86 18.15 9.84 8.85
N SER A 87 18.73 10.97 8.46
CA SER A 87 19.01 12.07 9.40
C SER A 87 17.74 12.74 9.94
N SER A 88 16.61 12.59 9.23
CA SER A 88 15.32 13.15 9.61
C SER A 88 14.38 12.13 10.26
N SER A 89 14.77 10.86 10.37
CA SER A 89 13.93 9.81 10.96
C SER A 89 13.97 9.85 12.49
N THR A 90 13.07 9.09 13.11
CA THR A 90 13.10 8.89 14.58
C THR A 90 14.31 8.11 15.07
N VAL A 91 15.11 7.54 14.16
CA VAL A 91 16.34 6.78 14.45
C VAL A 91 17.51 7.42 13.68
N ALA A 92 17.82 8.67 14.03
CA ALA A 92 18.92 9.45 13.45
C ALA A 92 20.32 8.91 13.81
N SER A 93 20.40 8.07 14.84
CA SER A 93 21.53 7.21 15.22
C SER A 93 20.99 5.90 15.80
N MET A 94 21.80 4.84 15.79
CA MET A 94 21.46 3.57 16.42
C MET A 94 21.14 3.76 17.91
N SER A 95 20.04 3.18 18.35
CA SER A 95 19.53 3.31 19.73
C SER A 95 19.89 2.12 20.62
N SER A 96 20.10 0.96 20.03
CA SER A 96 20.37 -0.30 20.72
C SER A 96 21.87 -0.60 20.74
N SER A 97 22.40 -0.96 21.91
CA SER A 97 23.84 -1.23 22.09
C SER A 97 24.41 -2.28 21.12
N PHE A 98 23.63 -3.31 20.79
CA PHE A 98 24.04 -4.36 19.85
C PHE A 98 24.05 -3.91 18.37
N MET A 99 23.63 -2.68 18.08
CA MET A 99 23.56 -2.08 16.74
C MET A 99 24.52 -0.89 16.56
N VAL A 100 25.06 -0.31 17.63
CA VAL A 100 25.91 0.90 17.56
C VAL A 100 27.13 0.72 16.65
N ALA A 101 27.69 -0.49 16.56
CA ALA A 101 28.83 -0.78 15.69
C ALA A 101 28.57 -0.44 14.21
N TYR A 102 27.32 -0.51 13.75
CA TYR A 102 26.99 -0.26 12.34
C TYR A 102 26.97 1.23 11.99
N ASP A 103 26.67 2.12 12.95
CA ASP A 103 26.91 3.56 12.74
C ASP A 103 28.42 3.83 12.59
N PHE A 104 29.27 3.17 13.38
CA PHE A 104 30.72 3.31 13.27
C PHE A 104 31.26 2.80 11.92
N MET A 105 30.74 1.68 11.43
CA MET A 105 31.20 1.06 10.17
C MET A 105 30.67 1.78 8.92
N HIS A 106 29.39 2.17 8.93
CA HIS A 106 28.68 2.57 7.71
C HIS A 106 28.19 4.02 7.70
N ASP A 107 28.15 4.72 8.84
CA ASP A 107 27.74 6.12 8.80
C ASP A 107 28.78 6.97 8.03
N ARG A 108 28.27 7.91 7.24
CA ARG A 108 29.06 8.81 6.42
C ARG A 108 28.78 10.26 6.84
N PRO A 109 29.36 10.72 7.96
CA PRO A 109 29.06 12.05 8.50
C PRO A 109 29.48 13.19 7.57
N THR A 110 30.44 12.96 6.66
CA THR A 110 30.88 13.93 5.66
C THR A 110 30.02 13.96 4.39
N MET A 111 29.09 13.01 4.21
CA MET A 111 28.20 13.01 3.05
C MET A 111 27.17 14.15 3.17
N THR A 112 27.21 15.07 2.22
CA THR A 112 26.15 16.09 2.08
C THR A 112 24.88 15.46 1.51
N GLY A 113 23.80 15.51 2.29
CA GLY A 113 22.49 15.02 1.88
C GLY A 113 21.85 15.85 0.75
N MET A 114 20.87 15.26 0.07
CA MET A 114 20.06 15.95 -0.95
C MET A 114 18.58 15.95 -0.53
N PRO A 115 17.79 17.00 -0.84
CA PRO A 115 16.37 17.05 -0.52
C PRO A 115 15.59 15.84 -1.02
N LEU A 116 14.50 15.44 -0.38
CA LEU A 116 13.68 14.32 -0.89
C LEU A 116 12.80 14.70 -2.10
N SER A 117 12.53 16.00 -2.30
CA SER A 117 11.64 16.54 -3.35
C SER A 117 12.02 16.21 -4.80
N GLY A 118 13.25 15.72 -5.05
CA GLY A 118 13.65 15.25 -6.39
C GLY A 118 13.50 13.73 -6.59
N LEU A 119 12.89 13.02 -5.65
CA LEU A 119 12.39 11.66 -5.86
C LEU A 119 10.96 11.71 -6.36
N ASN A 120 10.62 10.76 -7.25
CA ASN A 120 9.25 10.59 -7.68
C ASN A 120 8.35 10.30 -6.46
N THR A 121 7.08 10.68 -6.55
CA THR A 121 6.11 10.38 -5.48
C THR A 121 5.43 9.04 -5.69
N VAL A 122 5.70 8.36 -6.80
CA VAL A 122 5.19 7.02 -7.11
C VAL A 122 6.36 6.08 -7.34
N TYR A 123 6.27 4.87 -6.82
CA TYR A 123 7.23 3.80 -7.10
C TYR A 123 6.53 2.46 -7.21
N HIS A 124 6.93 1.67 -8.21
CA HIS A 124 6.46 0.29 -8.40
C HIS A 124 7.62 -0.67 -8.14
N ALA A 125 7.62 -1.26 -6.95
CA ALA A 125 8.57 -2.27 -6.54
C ALA A 125 8.20 -3.63 -7.16
N LYS A 126 8.41 -3.77 -8.48
CA LYS A 126 8.00 -4.93 -9.29
C LYS A 126 8.37 -6.28 -8.67
N GLY A 127 9.57 -6.38 -8.08
CA GLY A 127 10.08 -7.62 -7.51
C GLY A 127 9.30 -8.13 -6.29
N ILE A 128 8.63 -7.23 -5.56
CA ILE A 128 7.81 -7.57 -4.38
C ILE A 128 6.32 -7.26 -4.58
N GLY A 129 5.92 -6.82 -5.78
CA GLY A 129 4.52 -6.57 -6.08
C GLY A 129 3.89 -5.39 -5.35
N GLN A 130 4.65 -4.34 -5.05
CA GLN A 130 4.14 -3.21 -4.27
C GLN A 130 4.15 -1.93 -5.08
N VAL A 131 3.02 -1.20 -5.09
CA VAL A 131 2.96 0.18 -5.59
C VAL A 131 2.80 1.12 -4.41
N TYR A 132 3.66 2.11 -4.34
CA TYR A 132 3.63 3.17 -3.35
C TYR A 132 3.35 4.49 -4.05
N ALA A 133 2.44 5.29 -3.52
CA ALA A 133 2.18 6.65 -3.96
C ALA A 133 2.11 7.58 -2.74
N ARG A 134 2.57 8.82 -2.87
CA ARG A 134 2.46 9.84 -1.81
C ARG A 134 2.15 11.22 -2.41
N SER A 135 1.54 12.13 -1.65
CA SER A 135 1.30 13.50 -2.13
C SER A 135 2.56 14.37 -2.14
N GLY A 136 3.60 13.94 -1.42
CA GLY A 136 4.83 14.68 -1.21
C GLY A 136 5.78 13.87 -0.31
N TRP A 137 6.92 14.46 0.01
CA TRP A 137 7.93 13.86 0.91
C TRP A 137 7.99 14.54 2.28
N ASP A 138 7.11 15.50 2.54
CA ASP A 138 6.93 16.09 3.87
C ASP A 138 6.19 15.12 4.80
N THR A 139 6.26 15.38 6.10
CA THR A 139 5.69 14.53 7.15
C THR A 139 4.16 14.53 7.20
N THR A 140 3.51 15.47 6.52
CA THR A 140 2.05 15.60 6.45
C THR A 140 1.44 14.99 5.18
N ALA A 141 2.30 14.43 4.32
CA ALA A 141 1.90 13.83 3.07
C ALA A 141 0.93 12.66 3.30
N THR A 142 -0.04 12.54 2.41
CA THR A 142 -0.87 11.34 2.33
C THR A 142 -0.12 10.29 1.54
N TRP A 143 0.02 9.09 2.11
CA TRP A 143 0.67 7.95 1.51
C TRP A 143 -0.34 6.83 1.27
N VAL A 144 -0.23 6.16 0.13
CA VAL A 144 -1.12 5.10 -0.31
C VAL A 144 -0.30 3.94 -0.84
N ASN A 145 -0.73 2.72 -0.55
CA ASN A 145 -0.09 1.51 -1.06
C ASN A 145 -1.11 0.50 -1.59
N LEU A 146 -0.71 -0.22 -2.63
CA LEU A 146 -1.47 -1.33 -3.21
C LEU A 146 -0.55 -2.53 -3.47
N THR A 147 -0.97 -3.71 -3.00
CA THR A 147 -0.24 -4.98 -3.18
C THR A 147 -0.79 -5.77 -4.37
N ALA A 148 0.07 -6.13 -5.33
CA ALA A 148 -0.15 -7.18 -6.32
C ALA A 148 1.15 -7.61 -7.00
N GLY A 149 1.60 -8.84 -6.74
CA GLY A 149 2.78 -9.40 -7.38
C GLY A 149 3.09 -10.83 -6.97
N PRO A 150 4.38 -11.22 -6.96
CA PRO A 150 4.79 -12.53 -6.47
C PRO A 150 4.39 -12.74 -5.00
N TYR A 151 3.61 -13.78 -4.74
CA TYR A 151 3.35 -14.29 -3.41
C TYR A 151 4.15 -15.57 -3.22
N THR A 152 5.45 -15.46 -2.93
CA THR A 152 6.39 -16.61 -3.00
C THR A 152 7.09 -16.96 -1.70
N GLU A 153 6.97 -16.13 -0.65
CA GLU A 153 7.67 -16.30 0.62
C GLU A 153 6.73 -16.75 1.74
N SER A 154 7.24 -17.53 2.70
CA SER A 154 6.45 -18.00 3.86
C SER A 154 6.01 -16.88 4.81
N HIS A 155 6.74 -15.75 4.79
CA HIS A 155 6.44 -14.56 5.58
C HIS A 155 5.57 -13.54 4.83
N ALA A 156 5.24 -13.79 3.57
CA ALA A 156 4.27 -12.99 2.83
C ALA A 156 2.85 -13.40 3.22
N HIS A 157 1.93 -12.46 3.19
CA HIS A 157 0.56 -12.65 3.66
C HIS A 157 -0.41 -12.96 2.52
N GLN A 158 -1.62 -13.35 2.87
CA GLN A 158 -2.74 -13.48 1.93
C GLN A 158 -3.35 -12.10 1.63
N ASP A 159 -2.51 -11.17 1.19
CA ASP A 159 -2.78 -9.72 1.11
C ASP A 159 -2.82 -9.18 -0.34
N GLN A 160 -2.92 -10.07 -1.34
CA GLN A 160 -2.99 -9.65 -2.74
C GLN A 160 -4.27 -8.84 -2.96
N GLY A 161 -4.10 -7.59 -3.40
CA GLY A 161 -5.16 -6.59 -3.56
C GLY A 161 -5.35 -5.67 -2.37
N SER A 162 -4.58 -5.84 -1.28
CA SER A 162 -4.68 -5.01 -0.07
C SER A 162 -4.31 -3.56 -0.34
N LEU A 163 -5.05 -2.64 0.28
CA LEU A 163 -4.88 -1.19 0.22
C LEU A 163 -4.50 -0.64 1.59
N MET A 164 -3.53 0.26 1.65
CA MET A 164 -3.22 1.03 2.87
C MET A 164 -3.23 2.53 2.59
N ILE A 165 -3.64 3.33 3.57
CA ILE A 165 -3.68 4.80 3.55
C ILE A 165 -3.15 5.35 4.87
N TYR A 166 -2.16 6.22 4.79
CA TYR A 166 -1.51 6.86 5.94
C TYR A 166 -1.48 8.38 5.76
N LYS A 167 -1.76 9.13 6.84
CA LYS A 167 -1.55 10.57 6.94
C LYS A 167 -1.30 10.96 8.40
N SER A 168 -0.04 11.18 8.75
CA SER A 168 0.44 11.38 10.13
C SER A 168 -0.03 10.32 11.15
N GLY A 169 -0.50 9.18 10.66
CA GLY A 169 -1.20 8.14 11.39
C GLY A 169 -1.94 7.23 10.41
N TRP A 170 -2.23 6.00 10.84
CA TRP A 170 -2.98 5.05 10.02
C TRP A 170 -4.45 5.46 9.91
N LEU A 171 -4.95 5.49 8.67
CA LEU A 171 -6.38 5.69 8.36
C LEU A 171 -6.98 4.39 7.83
N ALA A 172 -6.26 3.71 6.92
CA ALA A 172 -6.49 2.34 6.53
C ALA A 172 -5.16 1.58 6.53
N HIS A 173 -5.10 0.39 7.13
CA HIS A 173 -3.81 -0.27 7.35
C HIS A 173 -3.94 -1.80 7.43
N ASP A 174 -2.87 -2.48 7.82
CA ASP A 174 -2.86 -3.93 8.00
C ASP A 174 -3.16 -4.33 9.45
N ALA A 175 -4.16 -5.20 9.68
CA ALA A 175 -4.54 -5.58 11.04
C ALA A 175 -3.42 -6.31 11.78
N ASN A 176 -2.43 -6.86 11.07
CA ASN A 176 -1.26 -7.50 11.65
C ASN A 176 -0.58 -6.63 12.71
N ILE A 177 -0.62 -5.30 12.56
CA ILE A 177 -0.01 -4.39 13.55
C ILE A 177 -0.70 -4.36 14.91
N HIS A 178 -1.90 -4.92 15.00
CA HIS A 178 -2.63 -5.08 16.25
C HIS A 178 -2.53 -6.50 16.81
N SER A 179 -1.93 -7.43 16.07
CA SER A 179 -1.69 -8.78 16.56
C SER A 179 -0.56 -8.79 17.58
N LYS A 180 -0.64 -9.69 18.55
CA LYS A 180 0.39 -9.95 19.55
C LYS A 180 1.54 -10.72 18.91
N SER A 181 1.22 -11.61 17.96
CA SER A 181 2.19 -12.43 17.24
C SER A 181 2.99 -11.66 16.19
N GLY A 182 2.39 -10.68 15.53
CA GLY A 182 2.91 -10.09 14.29
C GLY A 182 2.81 -11.03 13.08
N LEU A 183 1.99 -12.10 13.16
CA LEU A 183 1.89 -13.19 12.18
C LEU A 183 0.47 -13.40 11.64
N ALA A 184 -0.39 -12.38 11.68
CA ALA A 184 -1.77 -12.49 11.19
C ALA A 184 -1.83 -12.45 9.65
N GLN A 185 -1.62 -13.59 9.01
CA GLN A 185 -1.45 -13.69 7.54
C GLN A 185 -2.75 -13.89 6.73
N ASP A 186 -3.89 -14.16 7.39
CA ASP A 186 -5.12 -14.53 6.69
C ASP A 186 -5.81 -13.33 6.01
N THR A 187 -6.50 -13.58 4.89
CA THR A 187 -7.27 -12.56 4.13
C THR A 187 -8.20 -11.69 4.99
N THR A 188 -8.60 -12.15 6.17
CA THR A 188 -9.44 -11.44 7.13
C THR A 188 -8.75 -10.23 7.79
N ALA A 189 -7.42 -10.18 7.78
CA ALA A 189 -6.59 -9.14 8.39
C ALA A 189 -6.27 -7.96 7.44
N HIS A 190 -6.67 -8.05 6.17
CA HIS A 190 -6.21 -7.14 5.11
C HIS A 190 -7.37 -6.36 4.45
N SER A 191 -7.04 -5.20 3.87
CA SER A 191 -8.00 -4.30 3.22
C SER A 191 -8.23 -4.68 1.75
N LEU A 192 -8.92 -5.79 1.51
CA LEU A 192 -9.13 -6.41 0.18
C LEU A 192 -10.60 -6.84 -0.04
N VAL A 193 -10.91 -7.51 -1.16
CA VAL A 193 -12.18 -8.23 -1.30
C VAL A 193 -11.98 -9.69 -0.92
N ARG A 194 -12.49 -10.09 0.24
CA ARG A 194 -12.43 -11.47 0.74
C ARG A 194 -13.57 -12.28 0.13
N ILE A 195 -13.28 -13.54 -0.18
CA ILE A 195 -14.25 -14.50 -0.71
C ILE A 195 -14.39 -15.63 0.32
N ASP A 196 -15.61 -15.91 0.76
CA ASP A 196 -15.90 -16.92 1.77
C ASP A 196 -16.76 -18.06 1.18
N SER A 197 -16.40 -19.31 1.44
CA SER A 197 -17.16 -20.50 1.05
C SER A 197 -17.45 -21.35 2.29
N GLY A 198 -18.68 -21.83 2.45
CA GLY A 198 -19.06 -22.65 3.61
C GLY A 198 -18.82 -21.98 4.97
N GLY A 199 -18.79 -20.65 5.03
CA GLY A 199 -18.54 -19.89 6.26
C GLY A 199 -17.06 -19.62 6.57
N ALA A 200 -16.12 -20.05 5.73
CA ALA A 200 -14.69 -19.81 5.90
C ALA A 200 -14.07 -19.08 4.69
N PRO A 201 -13.00 -18.29 4.88
CA PRO A 201 -12.30 -17.65 3.78
C PRO A 201 -11.68 -18.67 2.80
N ILE A 202 -11.86 -18.43 1.50
CA ILE A 202 -11.02 -19.06 0.48
C ILE A 202 -9.66 -18.38 0.54
N LYS A 203 -8.62 -19.17 0.84
CA LYS A 203 -7.26 -18.67 1.01
C LYS A 203 -6.67 -18.21 -0.32
N GLN A 204 -5.85 -17.16 -0.25
CA GLN A 204 -4.83 -16.94 -1.26
C GLN A 204 -3.66 -17.89 -0.98
N VAL A 205 -2.99 -18.39 -2.00
CA VAL A 205 -2.00 -19.47 -1.89
C VAL A 205 -0.63 -18.97 -2.33
N ALA A 206 0.41 -19.32 -1.57
CA ALA A 206 1.79 -19.03 -1.93
C ALA A 206 2.22 -19.74 -3.23
N ARG A 207 3.34 -19.30 -3.80
CA ARG A 207 3.86 -19.66 -5.14
C ARG A 207 2.90 -19.28 -6.29
N THR A 208 2.13 -18.21 -6.09
CA THR A 208 1.31 -17.59 -7.12
C THR A 208 1.85 -16.20 -7.46
N VAL A 209 1.46 -15.66 -8.61
CA VAL A 209 1.90 -14.33 -9.05
C VAL A 209 0.70 -13.53 -9.49
N SER A 210 0.26 -12.60 -8.65
CA SER A 210 -0.63 -11.51 -9.05
C SER A 210 0.14 -10.49 -9.88
N LYS A 211 -0.53 -9.52 -10.48
CA LYS A 211 0.14 -8.48 -11.28
C LYS A 211 -0.49 -7.11 -11.10
N VAL A 212 0.36 -6.09 -11.14
CA VAL A 212 -0.05 -4.73 -11.53
C VAL A 212 -0.26 -4.75 -13.05
N ALA A 213 -1.53 -4.77 -13.47
CA ALA A 213 -1.93 -4.82 -14.87
C ALA A 213 -1.78 -3.47 -15.57
N ALA A 214 -2.04 -2.38 -14.86
CA ALA A 214 -1.83 -1.02 -15.34
C ALA A 214 -1.29 -0.12 -14.24
N LEU A 215 -0.48 0.87 -14.63
CA LEU A 215 0.06 1.88 -13.75
C LEU A 215 0.29 3.15 -14.54
N GLU A 216 -0.21 4.27 -14.05
CA GLU A 216 -0.08 5.56 -14.70
C GLU A 216 0.12 6.68 -13.67
N ARG A 217 1.11 7.53 -13.92
CA ARG A 217 1.30 8.80 -13.22
C ARG A 217 0.84 9.92 -14.13
N GLY A 218 -0.31 10.51 -13.82
CA GLY A 218 -0.83 11.70 -14.52
C GLY A 218 -0.65 12.98 -13.70
N ALA A 219 -1.06 14.12 -14.25
CA ALA A 219 -1.02 15.40 -13.54
C ALA A 219 -2.06 15.41 -12.40
N GLY A 220 -1.59 15.32 -11.15
CA GLY A 220 -2.45 15.37 -9.97
C GLY A 220 -3.20 14.07 -9.66
N TYR A 221 -2.86 12.95 -10.32
CA TYR A 221 -3.39 11.63 -9.98
C TYR A 221 -2.40 10.49 -10.23
N VAL A 222 -2.69 9.34 -9.62
CA VAL A 222 -2.05 8.05 -9.88
C VAL A 222 -3.15 7.02 -10.14
N TYR A 223 -3.06 6.28 -11.23
CA TYR A 223 -3.94 5.16 -11.53
C TYR A 223 -3.17 3.85 -11.44
N VAL A 224 -3.74 2.86 -10.76
CA VAL A 224 -3.19 1.51 -10.64
C VAL A 224 -4.31 0.50 -10.87
N SER A 225 -4.04 -0.53 -11.66
CA SER A 225 -4.92 -1.68 -11.81
C SER A 225 -4.19 -2.94 -11.41
N THR A 226 -4.83 -3.81 -10.65
CA THR A 226 -4.29 -5.09 -10.23
C THR A 226 -5.20 -6.24 -10.65
N ASP A 227 -4.56 -7.35 -11.02
CA ASP A 227 -5.21 -8.64 -11.23
C ASP A 227 -4.64 -9.63 -10.22
N VAL A 228 -5.48 -9.97 -9.24
CA VAL A 228 -5.13 -10.85 -8.11
C VAL A 228 -5.86 -12.19 -8.20
N THR A 229 -6.58 -12.43 -9.29
CA THR A 229 -7.20 -13.73 -9.60
C THR A 229 -6.21 -14.89 -9.46
N PRO A 230 -4.94 -14.79 -9.93
CA PRO A 230 -3.97 -15.88 -9.78
C PRO A 230 -3.66 -16.27 -8.33
N ALA A 231 -3.87 -15.39 -7.36
CA ALA A 231 -3.63 -15.67 -5.94
C ALA A 231 -4.49 -16.82 -5.41
N TYR A 232 -5.61 -17.13 -6.07
CA TYR A 232 -6.52 -18.21 -5.72
C TYR A 232 -6.23 -19.53 -6.45
N ASN A 233 -5.12 -19.60 -7.21
CA ASN A 233 -4.58 -20.81 -7.83
C ASN A 233 -5.62 -21.66 -8.59
N GLY A 234 -6.48 -21.02 -9.39
CA GLY A 234 -7.48 -21.71 -10.21
C GLY A 234 -8.68 -22.28 -9.44
N ASN A 235 -8.95 -21.84 -8.21
CA ASN A 235 -10.14 -22.24 -7.46
C ASN A 235 -11.42 -22.04 -8.31
N ALA A 236 -12.18 -23.12 -8.52
CA ALA A 236 -13.34 -23.14 -9.42
C ALA A 236 -14.46 -22.15 -9.03
N ALA A 237 -14.52 -21.70 -7.78
CA ALA A 237 -15.48 -20.70 -7.34
C ALA A 237 -15.11 -19.26 -7.74
N ILE A 238 -13.90 -19.01 -8.27
CA ILE A 238 -13.36 -17.67 -8.51
C ILE A 238 -12.94 -17.52 -9.96
N GLN A 239 -13.61 -16.64 -10.70
CA GLN A 239 -13.33 -16.37 -12.11
C GLN A 239 -12.54 -15.08 -12.31
N LYS A 240 -12.73 -14.08 -11.44
CA LYS A 240 -12.08 -12.77 -11.55
C LYS A 240 -12.00 -12.08 -10.19
N VAL A 241 -10.83 -11.56 -9.84
CA VAL A 241 -10.65 -10.61 -8.74
C VAL A 241 -9.66 -9.54 -9.22
N GLN A 242 -10.16 -8.35 -9.51
CA GLN A 242 -9.36 -7.22 -9.99
C GLN A 242 -9.72 -5.95 -9.22
N ARG A 243 -8.73 -5.10 -8.97
CA ARG A 243 -8.89 -3.83 -8.27
C ARG A 243 -8.25 -2.71 -9.07
N ASP A 244 -9.03 -1.69 -9.36
CA ASP A 244 -8.53 -0.39 -9.79
C ASP A 244 -8.49 0.59 -8.62
N MET A 245 -7.46 1.42 -8.60
CA MET A 245 -7.31 2.54 -7.69
C MET A 245 -6.94 3.80 -8.47
N VAL A 246 -7.68 4.87 -8.25
CA VAL A 246 -7.27 6.23 -8.64
C VAL A 246 -7.03 7.04 -7.37
N TYR A 247 -5.78 7.39 -7.12
CA TYR A 247 -5.40 8.35 -6.08
C TYR A 247 -5.38 9.75 -6.68
N LEU A 248 -6.32 10.59 -6.28
CA LEU A 248 -6.40 12.01 -6.62
C LEU A 248 -5.69 12.80 -5.53
N GLU A 249 -4.53 13.35 -5.89
CA GLU A 249 -3.65 14.00 -4.92
C GLU A 249 -4.26 15.33 -4.44
N PRO A 250 -4.13 15.68 -3.15
CA PRO A 250 -3.40 14.94 -2.13
C PRO A 250 -4.26 13.98 -1.28
N ASN A 251 -5.59 14.02 -1.35
CA ASN A 251 -6.42 13.53 -0.23
C ASN A 251 -7.66 12.70 -0.63
N ALA A 252 -7.71 12.14 -1.84
CA ALA A 252 -8.84 11.31 -2.25
C ALA A 252 -8.41 10.03 -2.98
N VAL A 253 -8.96 8.89 -2.60
CA VAL A 253 -8.72 7.58 -3.23
C VAL A 253 -10.05 7.02 -3.70
N ILE A 254 -10.14 6.63 -4.97
CA ILE A 254 -11.31 5.96 -5.55
C ILE A 254 -10.90 4.53 -5.88
N VAL A 255 -11.67 3.55 -5.41
CA VAL A 255 -11.42 2.13 -5.66
C VAL A 255 -12.59 1.52 -6.42
N PHE A 256 -12.27 0.77 -7.46
CA PHE A 256 -13.24 -0.02 -8.23
C PHE A 256 -12.80 -1.48 -8.33
N ASP A 257 -13.59 -2.39 -7.75
CA ASP A 257 -13.31 -3.82 -7.79
C ASP A 257 -14.23 -4.53 -8.78
N ARG A 258 -13.66 -5.41 -9.60
CA ARG A 258 -14.38 -6.36 -10.47
C ARG A 258 -14.21 -7.76 -9.91
N VAL A 259 -15.28 -8.33 -9.40
CA VAL A 259 -15.23 -9.61 -8.69
C VAL A 259 -16.29 -10.53 -9.26
N GLN A 260 -15.85 -11.62 -9.88
CA GLN A 260 -16.71 -12.65 -10.45
C GLN A 260 -16.42 -13.97 -9.74
N THR A 261 -17.45 -14.49 -9.06
CA THR A 261 -17.40 -15.76 -8.35
C THR A 261 -18.64 -16.60 -8.66
N SER A 262 -18.62 -17.87 -8.23
CA SER A 262 -19.84 -18.66 -8.05
C SER A 262 -20.85 -17.92 -7.15
N THR A 263 -22.14 -18.17 -7.33
CA THR A 263 -23.21 -17.63 -6.47
C THR A 263 -23.27 -18.33 -5.10
N ALA A 264 -22.62 -19.48 -4.95
CA ALA A 264 -22.57 -20.25 -3.70
C ALA A 264 -21.61 -19.69 -2.64
N VAL A 265 -20.79 -18.69 -2.99
CA VAL A 265 -19.87 -18.03 -2.06
C VAL A 265 -20.42 -16.69 -1.58
N THR A 266 -19.74 -16.08 -0.62
CA THR A 266 -19.94 -14.68 -0.22
C THR A 266 -18.75 -13.85 -0.68
N GLN A 267 -19.00 -12.61 -1.10
CA GLN A 267 -17.97 -11.60 -1.33
C GLN A 267 -18.06 -10.50 -0.28
N THR A 268 -16.95 -10.12 0.33
CA THR A 268 -16.89 -9.08 1.36
C THR A 268 -15.79 -8.10 1.01
N TRP A 269 -16.15 -6.88 0.62
CA TRP A 269 -15.19 -5.79 0.53
C TRP A 269 -14.80 -5.32 1.94
N GLN A 270 -13.51 -5.15 2.20
CA GLN A 270 -12.97 -4.90 3.53
C GLN A 270 -12.03 -3.70 3.56
N LEU A 271 -12.14 -2.93 4.63
CA LEU A 271 -11.18 -1.88 4.97
C LEU A 271 -10.88 -1.92 6.46
N VAL A 272 -9.63 -2.18 6.79
CA VAL A 272 -9.12 -2.21 8.16
C VAL A 272 -8.71 -0.81 8.59
N SER A 273 -9.02 -0.43 9.83
CA SER A 273 -8.74 0.89 10.41
C SER A 273 -8.46 0.78 11.91
N PRO A 274 -7.65 1.68 12.51
CA PRO A 274 -7.33 1.57 13.94
C PRO A 274 -8.52 1.93 14.84
N VAL A 275 -9.52 2.64 14.31
CA VAL A 275 -10.68 3.14 15.05
C VAL A 275 -11.98 2.57 14.48
N SER A 276 -13.00 2.45 15.32
CA SER A 276 -14.32 2.02 14.87
C SER A 276 -14.97 3.12 14.02
N PRO A 277 -15.55 2.81 12.86
CA PRO A 277 -16.26 3.80 12.06
C PRO A 277 -17.61 4.16 12.67
N THR A 278 -18.01 5.41 12.51
CA THR A 278 -19.42 5.79 12.57
C THR A 278 -20.06 5.58 11.19
N ILE A 279 -21.12 4.77 11.11
CA ILE A 279 -21.79 4.43 9.86
C ILE A 279 -23.12 5.18 9.76
N SER A 280 -23.34 5.87 8.65
CA SER A 280 -24.61 6.50 8.30
C SER A 280 -24.94 6.20 6.83
N GLY A 281 -25.97 5.39 6.60
CA GLY A 281 -26.35 4.93 5.27
C GLY A 281 -25.20 4.20 4.56
N ASN A 282 -24.77 4.73 3.42
CA ASN A 282 -23.67 4.19 2.62
C ASN A 282 -22.30 4.79 2.97
N THR A 283 -22.21 5.59 4.02
CA THR A 283 -20.99 6.30 4.41
C THR A 283 -20.49 5.81 5.77
N ALA A 284 -19.21 5.49 5.85
CA ALA A 284 -18.49 5.21 7.09
C ALA A 284 -17.42 6.28 7.32
N THR A 285 -17.37 6.85 8.52
CA THR A 285 -16.37 7.86 8.90
C THR A 285 -15.50 7.33 10.03
N PHE A 286 -14.19 7.30 9.79
CA PHE A 286 -13.16 6.97 10.76
C PHE A 286 -12.46 8.27 11.17
N THR A 287 -12.40 8.57 12.46
CA THR A 287 -11.68 9.74 13.00
C THR A 287 -10.61 9.26 13.95
N ASN A 288 -9.34 9.46 13.59
CA ASN A 288 -8.18 9.01 14.36
C ASN A 288 -7.25 10.21 14.63
N GLY A 289 -7.24 10.69 15.87
CA GLY A 289 -6.52 11.91 16.23
C GLY A 289 -7.03 13.12 15.44
N ALA A 290 -6.11 13.85 14.81
CA ALA A 290 -6.41 15.03 13.99
C ALA A 290 -6.90 14.71 12.56
N HIS A 291 -6.89 13.44 12.16
CA HIS A 291 -7.17 13.02 10.80
C HIS A 291 -8.45 12.18 10.71
N SER A 292 -9.09 12.22 9.55
CA SER A 292 -10.29 11.45 9.26
C SER A 292 -10.26 10.81 7.88
N LEU A 293 -10.90 9.65 7.78
CA LEU A 293 -11.18 8.97 6.52
C LEU A 293 -12.69 8.76 6.40
N LYS A 294 -13.29 9.38 5.38
CA LYS A 294 -14.68 9.17 5.02
C LYS A 294 -14.76 8.23 3.82
N VAL A 295 -15.33 7.05 4.01
CA VAL A 295 -15.51 6.03 2.98
C VAL A 295 -16.97 6.03 2.56
N THR A 296 -17.25 6.27 1.29
CA THR A 296 -18.60 6.18 0.74
C THR A 296 -18.70 5.09 -0.28
N ARG A 297 -19.65 4.17 -0.07
CA ARG A 297 -20.00 3.12 -1.01
C ARG A 297 -21.01 3.63 -2.04
N LEU A 298 -20.62 3.62 -3.31
CA LEU A 298 -21.51 3.96 -4.44
C LEU A 298 -22.07 2.71 -5.12
N ALA A 299 -21.31 1.61 -5.14
CA ALA A 299 -21.77 0.31 -5.64
C ALA A 299 -21.14 -0.85 -4.84
N PRO A 300 -21.83 -2.01 -4.75
CA PRO A 300 -23.24 -2.18 -5.08
C PRO A 300 -24.10 -1.57 -3.96
N SER A 301 -25.23 -0.92 -4.29
CA SER A 301 -26.08 -0.23 -3.32
C SER A 301 -26.69 -1.18 -2.26
N SER A 302 -26.89 -2.44 -2.62
CA SER A 302 -27.45 -3.50 -1.77
C SER A 302 -26.47 -4.13 -0.78
N ALA A 303 -25.18 -3.79 -0.81
CA ALA A 303 -24.21 -4.38 0.11
C ALA A 303 -24.57 -4.07 1.56
N LYS A 304 -24.47 -5.09 2.42
CA LYS A 304 -24.71 -4.95 3.85
C LYS A 304 -23.43 -4.48 4.51
N THR A 305 -23.47 -3.29 5.09
CA THR A 305 -22.34 -2.70 5.81
C THR A 305 -22.34 -3.15 7.27
N SER A 306 -21.19 -3.57 7.79
CA SER A 306 -21.00 -3.90 9.21
C SER A 306 -19.59 -3.57 9.69
N THR A 307 -19.42 -3.44 11.00
CA THR A 307 -18.11 -3.29 11.64
C THR A 307 -17.73 -4.57 12.36
N HIS A 308 -16.48 -5.01 12.18
CA HIS A 308 -15.87 -6.10 12.94
C HIS A 308 -14.78 -5.53 13.85
N SER A 309 -14.79 -5.91 15.13
CA SER A 309 -13.68 -5.64 16.07
C SER A 309 -12.72 -6.81 16.08
N PHE A 310 -11.43 -6.58 15.86
CA PHE A 310 -10.43 -7.65 15.85
C PHE A 310 -10.17 -8.24 17.25
N THR A 311 -10.44 -7.47 18.32
CA THR A 311 -10.32 -7.93 19.72
C THR A 311 -11.22 -9.13 20.08
N GLN A 312 -12.12 -9.52 19.19
CA GLN A 312 -12.87 -10.77 19.30
C GLN A 312 -11.98 -12.01 19.15
N ALA A 313 -10.81 -11.88 18.50
CA ALA A 313 -9.81 -12.92 18.40
C ALA A 313 -8.67 -12.69 19.40
N ALA A 314 -8.24 -13.77 20.08
CA ALA A 314 -7.29 -13.69 21.19
C ALA A 314 -5.91 -13.10 20.80
N ASP A 315 -5.50 -13.24 19.54
CA ASP A 315 -4.22 -12.70 19.06
C ASP A 315 -4.24 -11.17 18.89
N PHE A 316 -5.41 -10.51 18.82
CA PHE A 316 -5.46 -9.07 18.55
C PHE A 316 -5.70 -8.25 19.82
N SER A 317 -5.02 -7.10 19.89
CA SER A 317 -5.16 -6.11 20.98
C SER A 317 -6.02 -4.90 20.60
N GLY A 318 -6.35 -4.72 19.31
CA GLY A 318 -7.12 -3.59 18.82
C GLY A 318 -7.44 -3.67 17.33
N GLY A 319 -7.96 -2.56 16.79
CA GLY A 319 -8.30 -2.43 15.38
C GLY A 319 -9.71 -2.87 15.02
N TYR A 320 -10.19 -2.35 13.90
CA TYR A 320 -11.52 -2.59 13.35
C TYR A 320 -11.46 -2.86 11.85
N ARG A 321 -12.50 -3.49 11.32
CA ARG A 321 -12.70 -3.70 9.88
C ARG A 321 -14.12 -3.32 9.49
N LEU A 322 -14.23 -2.49 8.46
CA LEU A 322 -15.48 -2.21 7.77
C LEU A 322 -15.71 -3.26 6.70
N ASP A 323 -16.84 -3.95 6.77
CA ASP A 323 -17.25 -4.99 5.84
C ASP A 323 -18.42 -4.49 5.00
N ALA A 324 -18.35 -4.65 3.68
CA ALA A 324 -19.47 -4.51 2.77
C ALA A 324 -19.74 -5.85 2.05
N ARG A 325 -20.73 -6.58 2.56
CA ARG A 325 -21.01 -7.97 2.19
C ARG A 325 -22.06 -8.09 1.08
N MET A 326 -21.79 -8.99 0.14
CA MET A 326 -22.68 -9.42 -0.94
C MET A 326 -22.69 -10.94 -1.09
N THR A 327 -23.78 -11.48 -1.63
CA THR A 327 -23.75 -12.84 -2.19
C THR A 327 -22.79 -12.90 -3.37
N GLY A 328 -22.20 -14.07 -3.61
CA GLY A 328 -21.36 -14.32 -4.77
C GLY A 328 -22.09 -14.09 -6.10
N GLY A 329 -21.32 -14.00 -7.17
CA GLY A 329 -21.78 -13.64 -8.51
C GLY A 329 -20.85 -12.62 -9.16
N ASP A 330 -21.37 -11.86 -10.12
CA ASP A 330 -20.63 -10.81 -10.82
C ASP A 330 -20.89 -9.44 -10.17
N GLN A 331 -20.01 -9.02 -9.26
CA GLN A 331 -20.17 -7.80 -8.46
C GLN A 331 -19.19 -6.69 -8.87
N ARG A 332 -19.65 -5.44 -8.73
CA ARG A 332 -18.81 -4.24 -8.86
C ARG A 332 -18.86 -3.46 -7.57
N TYR A 333 -17.70 -3.24 -6.95
CA TYR A 333 -17.60 -2.38 -5.78
C TYR A 333 -17.01 -1.05 -6.20
N LEU A 334 -17.66 0.06 -5.87
CA LEU A 334 -17.16 1.41 -6.11
C LEU A 334 -17.18 2.17 -4.80
N HIS A 335 -16.00 2.56 -4.33
CA HIS A 335 -15.82 3.31 -3.10
C HIS A 335 -15.02 4.58 -3.34
N VAL A 336 -15.42 5.66 -2.68
CA VAL A 336 -14.65 6.90 -2.58
C VAL A 336 -14.19 7.06 -1.15
N MET A 337 -12.89 7.29 -0.97
CA MET A 337 -12.24 7.50 0.32
C MET A 337 -11.69 8.92 0.34
N SER A 338 -12.24 9.76 1.21
CA SER A 338 -11.86 11.15 1.38
C SER A 338 -11.10 11.32 2.68
N VAL A 339 -9.83 11.72 2.58
CA VAL A 339 -8.99 12.06 3.73
C VAL A 339 -9.20 13.53 4.08
N ASP A 340 -9.49 13.84 5.35
CA ASP A 340 -9.63 15.22 5.86
C ASP A 340 -10.52 16.14 5.01
N GLY A 341 -11.65 15.61 4.52
CA GLY A 341 -12.56 16.38 3.66
C GLY A 341 -12.01 16.70 2.27
N GLY A 342 -11.01 15.95 1.79
CA GLY A 342 -10.45 16.08 0.44
C GLY A 342 -11.48 16.01 -0.70
N VAL A 343 -12.61 15.32 -0.48
CA VAL A 343 -13.80 15.34 -1.34
C VAL A 343 -14.92 16.10 -0.65
N THR A 344 -15.35 17.23 -1.22
CA THR A 344 -16.42 18.07 -0.68
C THR A 344 -17.80 17.57 -1.09
N SER A 345 -17.91 16.99 -2.28
CA SER A 345 -19.12 16.30 -2.76
C SER A 345 -18.77 15.26 -3.81
N GLN A 346 -19.67 14.29 -3.98
CA GLN A 346 -19.52 13.24 -4.98
C GLN A 346 -20.88 12.80 -5.51
N THR A 347 -20.90 12.35 -6.75
CA THR A 347 -22.11 11.86 -7.41
C THR A 347 -21.75 10.70 -8.31
N ALA A 348 -22.49 9.60 -8.23
CA ALA A 348 -22.28 8.46 -9.11
C ALA A 348 -22.42 8.89 -10.59
N ALA A 349 -21.48 8.45 -11.42
CA ALA A 349 -21.49 8.63 -12.87
C ALA A 349 -21.70 7.24 -13.50
N GLY A 350 -22.96 6.81 -13.56
CA GLY A 350 -23.33 5.44 -13.92
C GLY A 350 -23.01 4.42 -12.82
N THR A 351 -22.83 3.16 -13.20
CA THR A 351 -22.60 2.03 -12.26
C THR A 351 -21.12 1.79 -11.92
N ASN A 352 -20.23 2.46 -12.63
CA ASN A 352 -18.79 2.19 -12.71
C ASN A 352 -17.98 3.50 -12.72
N GLY A 353 -18.58 4.60 -12.29
CA GLY A 353 -17.91 5.90 -12.26
C GLY A 353 -18.46 6.82 -11.18
N VAL A 354 -17.70 7.89 -10.93
CA VAL A 354 -18.03 8.92 -9.95
C VAL A 354 -17.46 10.26 -10.41
N THR A 355 -18.24 11.32 -10.20
CA THR A 355 -17.75 12.70 -10.22
C THR A 355 -17.53 13.16 -8.79
N VAL A 356 -16.33 13.66 -8.49
CA VAL A 356 -15.97 14.22 -7.18
C VAL A 356 -15.58 15.69 -7.35
N ASN A 357 -16.03 16.53 -6.43
CA ASN A 357 -15.50 17.88 -6.25
C ASN A 357 -14.49 17.83 -5.11
N LEU A 358 -13.26 18.25 -5.39
CA LEU A 358 -12.17 18.22 -4.43
C LEU A 358 -12.08 19.53 -3.64
N SER A 359 -11.52 19.47 -2.44
CA SER A 359 -11.33 20.66 -1.58
C SER A 359 -10.41 21.72 -2.18
N ASN A 360 -9.60 21.36 -3.18
CA ASN A 360 -8.76 22.30 -3.94
C ASN A 360 -9.47 22.91 -5.17
N GLY A 361 -10.79 22.74 -5.28
CA GLY A 361 -11.60 23.34 -6.34
C GLY A 361 -11.67 22.56 -7.65
N ARG A 362 -10.84 21.52 -7.83
CA ARG A 362 -10.90 20.67 -9.03
C ARG A 362 -12.13 19.79 -9.04
N GLN A 363 -12.71 19.61 -10.21
CA GLN A 363 -13.74 18.60 -10.45
C GLN A 363 -13.14 17.45 -11.25
N VAL A 364 -13.31 16.22 -10.75
CA VAL A 364 -12.79 15.02 -11.39
C VAL A 364 -13.90 14.00 -11.60
N THR A 365 -14.09 13.55 -12.83
CA THR A 365 -14.94 12.39 -13.13
C THR A 365 -14.06 11.21 -13.50
N VAL A 366 -14.18 10.10 -12.78
CA VAL A 366 -13.55 8.83 -13.12
C VAL A 366 -14.63 7.85 -13.56
N THR A 367 -14.47 7.21 -14.70
CA THR A 367 -15.34 6.14 -15.20
C THR A 367 -14.47 4.95 -15.56
N PHE A 368 -14.52 3.89 -14.76
CA PHE A 368 -13.77 2.67 -15.00
C PHE A 368 -14.44 1.83 -16.10
N ASN A 369 -13.68 1.10 -16.90
CA ASN A 369 -14.26 0.09 -17.78
C ASN A 369 -14.99 -0.97 -16.93
N ARG A 370 -16.22 -1.33 -17.25
CA ARG A 370 -17.02 -2.22 -16.39
C ARG A 370 -16.38 -3.60 -16.23
N ASP A 371 -15.87 -4.17 -17.31
CA ASP A 371 -15.51 -5.60 -17.37
C ASP A 371 -14.02 -5.88 -17.65
N THR A 372 -13.28 -4.83 -18.05
CA THR A 372 -11.85 -4.86 -18.42
C THR A 372 -11.08 -3.79 -17.66
N VAL A 373 -9.74 -3.89 -17.65
CA VAL A 373 -8.83 -2.87 -17.11
C VAL A 373 -8.97 -1.55 -17.88
N GLY A 374 -8.70 -0.43 -17.19
CA GLY A 374 -8.72 0.92 -17.77
C GLY A 374 -10.03 1.66 -17.53
N GLY A 375 -10.24 2.73 -18.30
CA GLY A 375 -11.38 3.62 -18.18
C GLY A 375 -11.04 5.02 -18.69
N THR A 376 -11.76 6.03 -18.22
CA THR A 376 -11.50 7.43 -18.51
C THR A 376 -11.46 8.25 -17.22
N ILE A 377 -10.60 9.26 -17.21
CA ILE A 377 -10.59 10.31 -16.19
C ILE A 377 -10.77 11.66 -16.88
N LYS A 378 -11.68 12.49 -16.35
CA LYS A 378 -11.90 13.86 -16.78
C LYS A 378 -11.53 14.80 -15.64
N ILE A 379 -10.57 15.68 -15.85
CA ILE A 379 -10.12 16.68 -14.87
C ILE A 379 -10.36 18.05 -15.48
N ASP A 380 -11.15 18.89 -14.81
CA ASP A 380 -11.43 20.28 -15.20
C ASP A 380 -11.80 20.44 -16.69
N GLY A 381 -12.63 19.51 -17.20
CA GLY A 381 -13.09 19.52 -18.59
C GLY A 381 -12.30 18.63 -19.56
N VAL A 382 -11.05 18.27 -19.22
CA VAL A 382 -10.16 17.50 -20.11
C VAL A 382 -10.27 16.01 -19.83
N THR A 383 -10.72 15.24 -20.81
CA THR A 383 -10.84 13.78 -20.72
C THR A 383 -9.57 13.10 -21.22
N LYS A 384 -9.13 12.08 -20.48
CA LYS A 384 -8.03 11.19 -20.83
C LYS A 384 -8.44 9.73 -20.61
N THR A 385 -7.96 8.84 -21.48
CA THR A 385 -8.07 7.38 -21.30
C THR A 385 -7.01 6.91 -20.32
N LEU A 386 -7.43 6.15 -19.31
CA LEU A 386 -6.53 5.49 -18.35
C LEU A 386 -5.78 4.36 -19.04
N LEU A 387 -4.48 4.22 -18.77
CA LEU A 387 -3.65 3.18 -19.37
C LEU A 387 -4.16 1.77 -19.09
N THR A 388 -3.89 0.83 -19.99
CA THR A 388 -4.11 -0.60 -19.76
C THR A 388 -2.79 -1.37 -19.60
N THR A 389 -1.70 -0.64 -19.38
CA THR A 389 -0.33 -1.14 -19.28
C THR A 389 0.41 -0.42 -18.15
N VAL A 390 1.55 -0.96 -17.73
CA VAL A 390 2.40 -0.35 -16.71
C VAL A 390 3.33 0.70 -17.34
N GLN A 391 3.09 1.98 -17.03
CA GLN A 391 4.02 3.08 -17.36
C GLN A 391 5.36 2.86 -16.65
N ALA A 392 6.46 3.16 -17.34
CA ALA A 392 7.76 3.28 -16.70
C ALA A 392 7.77 4.51 -15.79
N ILE A 393 7.88 4.27 -14.48
CA ILE A 393 7.98 5.33 -13.48
C ILE A 393 9.46 5.49 -13.11
N PRO A 394 10.02 6.71 -13.20
CA PRO A 394 11.41 7.02 -12.83
C PRO A 394 11.80 6.61 -11.42
#